data_AF-A0A2V8F680-F1
#
_entry.id   AF-A0A2V8F680-F1
#
_cell.length_a   1.000
_cell.length_b   1.000
_cell.length_c   1.000
_cell.angle_alpha   90.00
_cell.angle_beta   90.00
_cell.angle_gamma   90.00
#
_symmetry.space_group_name_H-M   'P 1'
#
loop_
_entity.id
_entity.type
_entity.pdbx_description
1 polymer ?
#
loop_
_entity_poly.entity_id
_entity_poly.type
_entity_poly.pdbx_seq_one_letter_code
_entity_poly.pdbx_strand_id
1 'polypeptide(L)'
;MDQRSSSSASGSAVRARLKRSSLLRLDATADGNERCLMKKHLATVLLVASAATCLACGSTTTSPSAISTASGNATIGFSGLTEDGVSVTTYSESGFTMSMSGEWRVRTDYGHPAPFVQFWAESGGSTETGEIQLRAAGSVFYFKSVDLYSSITPIPYAISGMKNSRTVFTVTGTVPNTFGNFRTVVNPHAAEPIDTLSITLTNAVPAGCRNLVGLACRNPMGPDSIVLTSMPSTPTGPTTFSLSGQITDSATDAGISDAAVLIRDGPNGGRVTRTDASGNYSLADLLQSGFTVTASAQDYESQSKGVTLTSNQTLSFQLTRTQPPTPTPPGATVIGFNGLAVNDATVTTYSESGFTVSTASGAWVASTTGGHPAPFIRFFAEPATTVTGEIRVAADGSPFRFASIDLYASTTPIPYTIKGFRNSSTVFTVTDTVPNTFGSFRTVANSRSTSLIDTLSIVLTNAASPSVGNPMGLDTIVLVR
;
A
#
# COMPACT_ATOMS: atom_id res chain seq x y z
N MET A 1 -59.28 49.63 -27.29
CA MET A 1 -58.97 50.19 -25.96
C MET A 1 -57.50 49.85 -25.68
N ASP A 2 -56.65 50.86 -25.86
CA ASP A 2 -55.34 51.16 -25.25
C ASP A 2 -54.41 50.01 -24.80
N GLN A 3 -53.22 49.88 -25.41
CA GLN A 3 -51.89 50.40 -24.95
C GLN A 3 -51.39 49.68 -23.67
N ARG A 4 -50.15 49.14 -23.55
CA ARG A 4 -48.85 49.73 -23.91
C ARG A 4 -47.67 48.73 -23.73
N SER A 5 -46.68 48.87 -24.61
CA SER A 5 -45.19 48.73 -24.44
C SER A 5 -44.57 47.44 -23.87
N SER A 6 -43.46 46.87 -24.37
CA SER A 6 -42.45 47.23 -25.41
C SER A 6 -41.43 46.07 -25.45
N SER A 7 -41.20 45.38 -26.59
CA SER A 7 -40.04 45.50 -27.55
C SER A 7 -38.64 45.43 -26.90
N SER A 8 -37.59 44.78 -27.42
CA SER A 8 -37.19 44.27 -28.75
C SER A 8 -36.04 43.25 -28.54
N ALA A 9 -35.96 42.05 -29.13
CA ALA A 9 -35.74 41.66 -30.53
C ALA A 9 -34.34 41.96 -31.12
N SER A 10 -33.66 40.85 -31.51
CA SER A 10 -32.66 40.65 -32.58
C SER A 10 -31.41 41.53 -32.61
N GLY A 11 -30.18 41.03 -32.68
CA GLY A 11 -29.66 39.98 -33.56
C GLY A 11 -28.74 40.65 -34.59
N SER A 12 -27.47 40.25 -34.70
CA SER A 12 -26.68 40.42 -35.94
C SER A 12 -25.32 39.72 -35.88
N ALA A 13 -24.80 39.52 -37.08
CA ALA A 13 -23.73 38.65 -37.50
C ALA A 13 -22.33 39.30 -37.55
N VAL A 14 -21.30 38.44 -37.57
CA VAL A 14 -20.06 38.49 -38.40
C VAL A 14 -18.99 39.60 -38.20
N ARG A 15 -17.74 39.09 -38.11
CA ARG A 15 -16.39 39.65 -38.43
C ARG A 15 -15.58 40.46 -37.39
N ALA A 16 -14.47 39.80 -37.01
CA ALA A 16 -13.06 40.24 -36.92
C ALA A 16 -12.65 41.48 -36.09
N ARG A 17 -11.73 41.26 -35.13
CA ARG A 17 -10.67 42.22 -34.76
C ARG A 17 -9.38 41.49 -34.34
N LEU A 18 -8.29 41.79 -35.07
CA LEU A 18 -6.90 41.65 -34.64
C LEU A 18 -6.59 42.59 -33.47
N LYS A 19 -5.67 42.19 -32.57
CA LYS A 19 -4.66 43.07 -31.95
C LYS A 19 -3.45 42.27 -31.40
N ARG A 20 -2.29 42.52 -32.04
CA ARG A 20 -0.85 42.55 -31.64
C ARG A 20 -0.40 41.84 -30.34
N SER A 21 0.59 40.94 -30.36
CA SER A 21 2.06 41.05 -30.60
C SER A 21 2.89 41.30 -29.33
N SER A 22 3.77 40.35 -28.99
CA SER A 22 5.01 40.59 -28.23
C SER A 22 6.07 39.60 -28.72
N LEU A 23 7.10 40.15 -29.39
CA LEU A 23 8.30 39.47 -29.87
C LEU A 23 9.34 39.46 -28.74
N LEU A 24 10.06 38.36 -28.57
CA LEU A 24 11.44 38.39 -28.04
C LEU A 24 12.37 37.80 -29.09
N ARG A 25 13.31 38.64 -29.56
CA ARG A 25 14.49 38.29 -30.35
C ARG A 25 15.58 37.77 -29.41
N LEU A 26 16.36 36.80 -29.87
CA LEU A 26 17.78 36.70 -29.56
C LEU A 26 18.53 36.48 -30.89
N ASP A 27 19.30 37.48 -31.31
CA ASP A 27 20.30 37.39 -32.37
C ASP A 27 21.66 37.07 -31.73
N ALA A 28 22.44 36.18 -32.36
CA ALA A 28 23.88 36.13 -32.21
C ALA A 28 24.51 35.74 -33.57
N THR A 29 25.22 36.69 -34.14
CA THR A 29 26.00 36.66 -35.39
C THR A 29 27.43 36.13 -35.16
N ALA A 30 28.00 35.41 -36.13
CA ALA A 30 29.43 35.55 -36.50
C ALA A 30 29.76 34.86 -37.85
N ASP A 31 30.49 35.60 -38.68
CA ASP A 31 30.95 35.35 -40.05
C ASP A 31 32.15 34.38 -40.20
N GLY A 32 32.36 33.87 -41.43
CA GLY A 32 33.61 34.12 -42.18
C GLY A 32 34.74 33.07 -42.28
N ASN A 33 34.80 32.41 -43.44
CA ASN A 33 35.97 32.04 -44.31
C ASN A 33 37.30 31.39 -43.81
N GLU A 34 37.56 30.23 -44.41
CA GLU A 34 38.78 29.67 -45.06
C GLU A 34 40.24 29.89 -44.58
N ARG A 35 40.97 28.75 -44.47
CA ARG A 35 42.35 28.39 -44.97
C ARG A 35 42.96 27.32 -44.03
N CYS A 36 43.87 26.38 -44.35
CA CYS A 36 44.53 25.81 -45.54
C CYS A 36 45.56 24.74 -45.01
N LEU A 37 46.05 23.81 -45.88
CA LEU A 37 47.25 22.92 -45.78
C LEU A 37 47.15 21.64 -44.90
N MET A 38 47.60 20.42 -45.26
CA MET A 38 48.32 19.73 -46.37
C MET A 38 47.79 18.26 -46.43
N LYS A 39 47.52 17.57 -47.55
CA LYS A 39 48.33 16.97 -48.63
C LYS A 39 49.35 15.85 -48.24
N LYS A 40 48.96 14.60 -48.60
CA LYS A 40 49.74 13.40 -49.05
C LYS A 40 50.68 12.71 -48.04
N HIS A 41 50.68 11.37 -47.86
CA HIS A 41 50.92 10.35 -48.89
C HIS A 41 50.47 8.91 -48.51
N LEU A 42 49.74 8.26 -49.45
CA LEU A 42 49.92 6.90 -50.03
C LEU A 42 49.90 5.65 -49.10
N ALA A 43 49.18 4.56 -49.40
CA ALA A 43 49.17 3.88 -50.70
C ALA A 43 47.87 3.10 -51.01
N THR A 44 47.62 3.07 -52.32
CA THR A 44 46.58 2.41 -53.12
C THR A 44 46.78 0.90 -53.23
N VAL A 45 45.69 0.11 -53.18
CA VAL A 45 45.44 -0.95 -54.17
C VAL A 45 43.94 -0.95 -54.53
N LEU A 46 43.70 -0.76 -55.82
CA LEU A 46 42.42 -0.81 -56.50
C LEU A 46 42.24 -2.25 -57.04
N LEU A 47 41.11 -2.89 -56.79
CA LEU A 47 40.55 -3.83 -57.77
C LEU A 47 39.03 -3.69 -57.81
N VAL A 48 38.53 -3.55 -59.03
CA VAL A 48 37.16 -3.20 -59.44
C VAL A 48 36.36 -4.47 -59.73
N ALA A 49 35.03 -4.32 -59.67
CA ALA A 49 33.94 -5.14 -60.24
C ALA A 49 33.24 -6.04 -59.20
N SER A 50 31.92 -5.98 -58.97
CA SER A 50 30.81 -5.41 -59.74
C SER A 50 29.65 -5.02 -58.82
N ALA A 51 28.94 -3.97 -59.20
CA ALA A 51 27.70 -3.54 -58.56
C ALA A 51 26.58 -4.60 -58.74
N ALA A 52 26.03 -5.05 -57.62
CA ALA A 52 24.62 -5.38 -57.52
C ALA A 52 24.05 -4.49 -56.41
N THR A 53 23.34 -3.44 -56.82
CA THR A 53 22.56 -2.59 -55.92
C THR A 53 21.49 -3.43 -55.24
N CYS A 54 21.59 -3.58 -53.92
CA CYS A 54 20.44 -3.77 -53.05
C CYS A 54 20.54 -2.73 -51.93
N LEU A 55 19.66 -1.72 -51.98
CA LEU A 55 19.43 -0.77 -50.90
C LEU A 55 18.84 -1.54 -49.70
N ALA A 56 19.66 -1.81 -48.70
CA ALA A 56 19.23 -2.00 -47.31
C ALA A 56 20.46 -1.80 -46.41
N CYS A 57 20.83 -0.54 -46.16
CA CYS A 57 21.74 -0.23 -45.06
C CYS A 57 20.91 -0.19 -43.78
N GLY A 58 20.71 -1.36 -43.17
CA GLY A 58 20.35 -1.49 -41.76
C GLY A 58 21.61 -1.89 -41.02
N SER A 59 22.21 -0.98 -40.28
CA SER A 59 23.36 -1.25 -39.41
C SER A 59 22.92 -2.25 -38.33
N THR A 60 23.26 -3.53 -38.53
CA THR A 60 23.17 -4.55 -37.48
C THR A 60 24.35 -4.35 -36.55
N THR A 61 24.10 -3.86 -35.35
CA THR A 61 25.13 -3.70 -34.31
C THR A 61 25.48 -5.08 -33.76
N THR A 62 26.60 -5.63 -34.23
CA THR A 62 27.30 -6.75 -33.59
C THR A 62 28.36 -6.16 -32.66
N SER A 63 28.17 -6.27 -31.35
CA SER A 63 29.13 -5.81 -30.34
C SER A 63 29.95 -7.00 -29.78
N PRO A 64 31.25 -6.83 -29.49
CA PRO A 64 32.16 -7.95 -29.30
C PRO A 64 32.34 -8.37 -27.83
N SER A 65 32.44 -9.68 -27.61
CA SER A 65 33.36 -10.23 -26.63
C SER A 65 34.07 -11.42 -27.29
N ALA A 66 35.38 -11.56 -27.04
CA ALA A 66 36.11 -12.76 -27.42
C ALA A 66 35.41 -13.98 -26.81
N ILE A 67 35.37 -15.10 -27.53
CA ILE A 67 34.82 -16.37 -27.08
C ILE A 67 35.63 -16.83 -25.87
N SER A 68 35.28 -16.34 -24.69
CA SER A 68 35.72 -16.90 -23.41
C SER A 68 34.74 -17.99 -23.04
N THR A 69 35.25 -19.13 -22.59
CA THR A 69 34.42 -20.21 -22.05
C THR A 69 33.54 -19.65 -20.94
N ALA A 70 32.23 -19.86 -21.02
CA ALA A 70 31.28 -19.46 -19.99
C ALA A 70 31.78 -19.97 -18.63
N SER A 71 32.28 -19.08 -17.78
CA SER A 71 32.81 -19.44 -16.46
C SER A 71 32.09 -18.60 -15.41
N GLY A 72 31.28 -19.27 -14.58
CA GLY A 72 30.55 -18.65 -13.48
C GLY A 72 29.09 -18.32 -13.75
N ASN A 73 28.47 -17.67 -12.77
CA ASN A 73 27.11 -17.13 -12.90
C ASN A 73 27.16 -15.91 -13.84
N ALA A 74 26.18 -15.79 -14.73
CA ALA A 74 26.08 -14.71 -15.70
C ALA A 74 24.71 -14.04 -15.61
N THR A 75 24.68 -12.72 -15.75
CA THR A 75 23.45 -11.97 -15.98
C THR A 75 23.63 -11.28 -17.33
N ILE A 76 22.80 -11.65 -18.30
CA ILE A 76 22.76 -10.96 -19.60
C ILE A 76 21.90 -9.71 -19.40
N GLY A 77 22.56 -8.57 -19.36
CA GLY A 77 21.95 -7.24 -19.18
C GLY A 77 22.17 -6.34 -20.39
N PHE A 78 22.58 -6.89 -21.52
CA PHE A 78 22.75 -6.20 -22.80
C PHE A 78 23.77 -5.05 -22.78
N SER A 79 24.67 -5.01 -21.79
CA SER A 79 25.57 -3.90 -21.49
C SER A 79 26.45 -3.42 -22.66
N GLY A 80 26.67 -4.28 -23.65
CA GLY A 80 27.42 -3.98 -24.87
C GLY A 80 26.63 -3.27 -25.98
N LEU A 81 25.33 -3.03 -25.81
CA LEU A 81 24.46 -2.35 -26.77
C LEU A 81 24.39 -0.85 -26.44
N THR A 82 25.14 -0.04 -27.18
CA THR A 82 25.38 1.38 -26.85
C THR A 82 24.66 2.39 -27.75
N GLU A 83 23.95 1.94 -28.78
CA GLU A 83 23.26 2.80 -29.74
C GLU A 83 21.74 2.62 -29.61
N ASP A 84 20.99 3.71 -29.39
CA ASP A 84 19.53 3.65 -29.18
C ASP A 84 18.78 3.39 -30.48
N GLY A 85 17.74 2.55 -30.43
CA GLY A 85 16.79 2.36 -31.52
C GLY A 85 17.27 1.49 -32.69
N VAL A 86 18.53 1.03 -32.68
CA VAL A 86 19.09 0.11 -33.69
C VAL A 86 18.49 -1.28 -33.57
N SER A 87 18.32 -1.95 -34.71
CA SER A 87 17.82 -3.32 -34.75
C SER A 87 18.89 -4.31 -34.30
N VAL A 88 18.50 -5.30 -33.51
CA VAL A 88 19.38 -6.36 -33.00
C VAL A 88 18.84 -7.73 -33.37
N THR A 89 19.63 -8.52 -34.10
CA THR A 89 19.27 -9.89 -34.50
C THR A 89 20.20 -10.92 -33.87
N THR A 90 21.39 -10.50 -33.47
CA THR A 90 22.36 -11.33 -32.75
C THR A 90 23.06 -10.49 -31.70
N TYR A 91 23.40 -11.11 -30.57
CA TYR A 91 24.13 -10.47 -29.48
C TYR A 91 25.03 -11.49 -28.77
N SER A 92 26.12 -11.05 -28.14
CA SER A 92 26.94 -11.93 -27.32
C SER A 92 27.46 -11.19 -26.09
N GLU A 93 27.33 -11.84 -24.93
CA GLU A 93 27.71 -11.31 -23.62
C GLU A 93 28.07 -12.48 -22.71
N SER A 94 29.08 -12.31 -21.87
CA SER A 94 29.47 -13.30 -20.83
C SER A 94 29.67 -14.74 -21.35
N GLY A 95 30.10 -14.92 -22.61
CA GLY A 95 30.31 -16.24 -23.22
C GLY A 95 29.05 -16.91 -23.77
N PHE A 96 27.92 -16.20 -23.79
CA PHE A 96 26.68 -16.63 -24.42
C PHE A 96 26.48 -15.93 -25.76
N THR A 97 25.97 -16.67 -26.74
CA THR A 97 25.53 -16.14 -28.03
C THR A 97 24.01 -16.20 -28.09
N MET A 98 23.43 -15.07 -28.47
CA MET A 98 22.01 -14.85 -28.55
C MET A 98 21.61 -14.61 -30.01
N SER A 99 20.55 -15.28 -30.46
CA SER A 99 19.87 -15.00 -31.73
C SER A 99 18.44 -14.57 -31.44
N MET A 100 17.97 -13.53 -32.10
CA MET A 100 16.64 -12.96 -31.90
C MET A 100 15.84 -13.05 -33.19
N SER A 101 14.61 -13.56 -33.11
CA SER A 101 13.65 -13.53 -34.22
C SER A 101 12.55 -12.51 -33.91
N GLY A 102 12.21 -11.71 -34.93
CA GLY A 102 11.36 -10.53 -34.79
C GLY A 102 12.14 -9.21 -34.87
N GLU A 103 11.43 -8.09 -34.83
CA GLU A 103 11.98 -6.73 -34.97
C GLU A 103 12.40 -6.16 -33.61
N TRP A 104 13.47 -6.71 -33.04
CA TRP A 104 14.03 -6.26 -31.77
C TRP A 104 14.88 -5.01 -31.95
N ARG A 105 14.75 -4.06 -31.01
CA ARG A 105 15.48 -2.79 -30.96
C ARG A 105 16.08 -2.53 -29.60
N VAL A 106 17.22 -1.86 -29.60
CA VAL A 106 17.94 -1.44 -28.40
C VAL A 106 17.28 -0.22 -27.77
N ARG A 107 17.28 -0.18 -26.43
CA ARG A 107 17.10 1.05 -25.65
C ARG A 107 18.23 1.24 -24.67
N THR A 108 18.92 2.36 -24.78
CA THR A 108 20.10 2.63 -23.96
C THR A 108 19.79 3.39 -22.68
N ASP A 109 18.62 4.06 -22.62
CA ASP A 109 18.17 4.90 -21.52
C ASP A 109 17.17 4.21 -20.57
N TYR A 110 16.90 2.94 -20.81
CA TYR A 110 15.83 2.19 -20.13
C TYR A 110 16.26 0.74 -19.91
N GLY A 111 15.72 0.10 -18.87
CA GLY A 111 16.19 -1.20 -18.37
C GLY A 111 16.35 -1.19 -16.85
N HIS A 112 16.58 -2.36 -16.26
CA HIS A 112 16.83 -2.55 -14.84
C HIS A 112 17.99 -3.57 -14.63
N PRO A 113 19.25 -3.18 -14.92
CA PRO A 113 19.72 -1.87 -15.38
C PRO A 113 19.65 -1.67 -16.91
N ALA A 114 19.72 -0.42 -17.39
CA ALA A 114 19.88 -0.14 -18.82
C ALA A 114 21.25 -0.64 -19.35
N PRO A 115 21.35 -1.05 -20.62
CA PRO A 115 20.34 -1.03 -21.69
C PRO A 115 19.44 -2.27 -21.69
N PHE A 116 18.31 -2.23 -22.40
CA PHE A 116 17.47 -3.41 -22.65
C PHE A 116 17.04 -3.52 -24.12
N VAL A 117 16.53 -4.69 -24.51
CA VAL A 117 16.01 -4.93 -25.86
C VAL A 117 14.50 -5.07 -25.84
N GLN A 118 13.84 -4.52 -26.85
CA GLN A 118 12.38 -4.57 -26.96
C GLN A 118 11.92 -4.73 -28.41
N PHE A 119 10.73 -5.27 -28.57
CA PHE A 119 9.96 -5.24 -29.80
C PHE A 119 8.56 -4.69 -29.50
N TRP A 120 7.78 -4.44 -30.54
CA TRP A 120 6.48 -3.80 -30.41
C TRP A 120 5.47 -4.48 -31.32
N ALA A 121 4.23 -4.56 -30.86
CA ALA A 121 3.10 -4.71 -31.77
C ALA A 121 2.77 -3.32 -32.36
N GLU A 122 2.65 -3.25 -33.69
CA GLU A 122 2.32 -2.03 -34.42
C GLU A 122 0.85 -1.62 -34.21
N SER A 123 0.57 -0.30 -34.28
CA SER A 123 -0.81 0.20 -34.19
C SER A 123 -1.63 -0.27 -35.40
N GLY A 124 -2.84 -0.79 -35.15
CA GLY A 124 -3.69 -1.42 -36.17
C GLY A 124 -3.22 -2.81 -36.65
N GLY A 125 -2.19 -3.39 -36.02
CA GLY A 125 -1.56 -4.65 -36.45
C GLY A 125 -2.09 -5.94 -35.80
N SER A 126 -1.42 -7.04 -36.14
CA SER A 126 -1.58 -8.40 -35.57
C SER A 126 -0.89 -8.56 -34.22
N THR A 127 -1.18 -9.66 -33.54
CA THR A 127 -0.35 -10.13 -32.41
C THR A 127 1.06 -10.46 -32.93
N GLU A 128 2.07 -9.80 -32.38
CA GLU A 128 3.47 -10.04 -32.72
C GLU A 128 4.10 -11.03 -31.74
N THR A 129 5.07 -11.82 -32.19
CA THR A 129 5.84 -12.71 -31.32
C THR A 129 7.33 -12.43 -31.50
N GLY A 130 8.01 -12.18 -30.40
CA GLY A 130 9.47 -12.07 -30.35
C GLY A 130 10.04 -13.31 -29.68
N GLU A 131 11.03 -13.94 -30.31
CA GLU A 131 11.79 -15.03 -29.70
C GLU A 131 13.25 -14.65 -29.52
N ILE A 132 13.80 -15.01 -28.37
CA ILE A 132 15.23 -14.97 -28.11
C ILE A 132 15.71 -16.39 -27.83
N GLN A 133 16.73 -16.83 -28.57
CA GLN A 133 17.46 -18.07 -28.27
C GLN A 133 18.86 -17.75 -27.79
N LEU A 134 19.25 -18.32 -26.65
CA LEU A 134 20.55 -18.17 -26.03
C LEU A 134 21.27 -19.51 -25.97
N ARG A 135 22.55 -19.53 -26.35
CA ARG A 135 23.42 -20.72 -26.35
C ARG A 135 24.76 -20.38 -25.68
N ALA A 136 25.32 -21.32 -24.94
CA ALA A 136 26.70 -21.25 -24.47
C ALA A 136 27.62 -22.04 -25.42
N ALA A 137 28.89 -21.62 -25.54
CA ALA A 137 29.87 -22.30 -26.40
C ALA A 137 30.19 -23.73 -25.91
N GLY A 138 29.38 -24.71 -26.30
CA GLY A 138 29.60 -26.14 -26.07
C GLY A 138 29.44 -26.63 -24.63
N SER A 139 28.91 -25.81 -23.71
CA SER A 139 28.72 -26.15 -22.29
C SER A 139 27.24 -26.07 -21.89
N VAL A 140 26.83 -26.87 -20.90
CA VAL A 140 25.51 -26.73 -20.28
C VAL A 140 25.50 -25.57 -19.28
N PHE A 141 24.34 -24.96 -19.10
CA PHE A 141 24.06 -23.90 -18.14
C PHE A 141 22.66 -24.10 -17.54
N TYR A 142 22.31 -23.26 -16.56
CA TYR A 142 21.05 -23.32 -15.85
C TYR A 142 20.37 -21.95 -15.90
N PHE A 143 19.08 -21.92 -16.23
CA PHE A 143 18.29 -20.70 -16.26
C PHE A 143 17.60 -20.46 -14.92
N LYS A 144 17.86 -19.31 -14.28
CA LYS A 144 17.29 -18.97 -12.96
C LYS A 144 16.08 -18.06 -13.08
N SER A 145 16.20 -16.95 -13.79
CA SER A 145 15.13 -15.96 -13.93
C SER A 145 15.38 -15.00 -15.08
N VAL A 146 14.32 -14.30 -15.51
CA VAL A 146 14.39 -13.17 -16.45
C VAL A 146 13.47 -12.07 -15.97
N ASP A 147 13.88 -10.82 -16.15
CA ASP A 147 13.01 -9.67 -15.93
C ASP A 147 12.24 -9.35 -17.22
N LEU A 148 10.92 -9.29 -17.15
CA LEU A 148 10.07 -8.99 -18.31
C LEU A 148 9.42 -7.62 -18.17
N TYR A 149 9.33 -6.92 -19.29
CA TYR A 149 8.71 -5.61 -19.42
C TYR A 149 7.60 -5.61 -20.46
N SER A 150 6.48 -4.94 -20.13
CA SER A 150 5.52 -4.46 -21.11
C SER A 150 4.79 -3.23 -20.60
N SER A 151 4.66 -2.22 -21.46
CA SER A 151 4.12 -0.93 -21.08
C SER A 151 2.59 -0.94 -20.90
N ILE A 152 1.86 -1.73 -21.70
CA ILE A 152 0.41 -1.55 -21.85
C ILE A 152 -0.38 -2.85 -21.61
N THR A 153 0.12 -4.00 -22.05
CA THR A 153 -0.61 -5.28 -21.95
C THR A 153 0.02 -6.25 -20.96
N PRO A 154 -0.74 -7.25 -20.48
CA PRO A 154 -0.13 -8.44 -19.93
C PRO A 154 0.83 -9.09 -20.93
N ILE A 155 1.78 -9.85 -20.42
CA ILE A 155 2.89 -10.46 -21.16
C ILE A 155 2.72 -11.98 -21.14
N PRO A 156 1.99 -12.57 -22.10
CA PRO A 156 2.09 -14.00 -22.33
C PRO A 156 3.53 -14.36 -22.68
N TYR A 157 4.10 -15.31 -21.94
CA TYR A 157 5.45 -15.81 -22.19
C TYR A 157 5.46 -17.34 -22.23
N ALA A 158 6.38 -17.88 -23.01
CA ALA A 158 6.78 -19.28 -22.98
C ALA A 158 8.32 -19.35 -22.96
N ILE A 159 8.87 -19.90 -21.88
CA ILE A 159 10.32 -20.02 -21.68
C ILE A 159 10.66 -21.50 -21.66
N SER A 160 11.44 -21.95 -22.64
CA SER A 160 11.81 -23.36 -22.80
C SER A 160 13.30 -23.56 -22.69
N GLY A 161 13.70 -24.51 -21.84
CA GLY A 161 15.05 -25.01 -21.75
C GLY A 161 15.21 -26.27 -22.59
N MET A 162 16.24 -26.34 -23.42
CA MET A 162 16.55 -27.52 -24.24
C MET A 162 17.95 -28.07 -23.95
N LYS A 163 18.07 -29.39 -24.03
CA LYS A 163 19.34 -30.12 -23.99
C LYS A 163 19.39 -31.11 -25.15
N ASN A 164 20.42 -31.03 -25.97
CA ASN A 164 20.59 -31.80 -27.21
C ASN A 164 19.34 -31.70 -28.10
N SER A 165 18.83 -30.49 -28.30
CA SER A 165 17.60 -30.18 -29.05
C SER A 165 16.29 -30.73 -28.47
N ARG A 166 16.31 -31.40 -27.31
CA ARG A 166 15.11 -31.85 -26.61
C ARG A 166 14.74 -30.86 -25.50
N THR A 167 13.48 -30.41 -25.49
CA THR A 167 12.94 -29.60 -24.39
C THR A 167 12.95 -30.41 -23.09
N VAL A 168 13.60 -29.87 -22.06
CA VAL A 168 13.66 -30.46 -20.71
C VAL A 168 12.72 -29.77 -19.74
N PHE A 169 12.41 -28.48 -19.95
CA PHE A 169 11.34 -27.78 -19.24
C PHE A 169 10.70 -26.72 -20.13
N THR A 170 9.45 -26.38 -19.81
CA THR A 170 8.76 -25.21 -20.35
C THR A 170 8.02 -24.51 -19.21
N VAL A 171 8.25 -23.21 -19.05
CA VAL A 171 7.54 -22.33 -18.13
C VAL A 171 6.67 -21.39 -18.95
N THR A 172 5.35 -21.51 -18.82
CA THR A 172 4.39 -20.61 -19.49
C THR A 172 3.63 -19.81 -18.46
N GLY A 173 3.29 -18.58 -18.79
CA GLY A 173 2.43 -17.78 -17.93
C GLY A 173 2.08 -16.44 -18.54
N THR A 174 1.52 -15.57 -17.71
CA THR A 174 1.24 -14.19 -18.07
C THR A 174 1.71 -13.28 -16.95
N VAL A 175 2.61 -12.37 -17.26
CA VAL A 175 2.98 -11.30 -16.34
C VAL A 175 1.95 -10.16 -16.51
N PRO A 176 1.37 -9.60 -15.43
CA PRO A 176 0.55 -8.39 -15.55
C PRO A 176 1.32 -7.25 -16.20
N ASN A 177 0.64 -6.27 -16.79
CA ASN A 177 1.33 -5.07 -17.29
C ASN A 177 2.20 -4.45 -16.20
N THR A 178 3.36 -3.92 -16.59
CA THR A 178 4.39 -3.53 -15.63
C THR A 178 4.47 -2.03 -15.39
N PHE A 179 3.70 -1.23 -16.14
CA PHE A 179 3.56 0.22 -15.99
C PHE A 179 4.90 0.95 -15.83
N GLY A 180 5.88 0.60 -16.67
CA GLY A 180 7.19 1.23 -16.63
C GLY A 180 8.21 0.58 -15.68
N ASN A 181 7.86 -0.56 -15.06
CA ASN A 181 8.77 -1.37 -14.23
C ASN A 181 9.07 -2.71 -14.91
N PHE A 182 9.97 -3.51 -14.34
CA PHE A 182 10.22 -4.88 -14.74
C PHE A 182 9.62 -5.86 -13.72
N ARG A 183 9.28 -7.07 -14.17
CA ARG A 183 8.82 -8.14 -13.29
C ARG A 183 9.63 -9.40 -13.53
N THR A 184 10.21 -9.92 -12.47
CA THR A 184 11.00 -11.16 -12.50
C THR A 184 10.11 -12.38 -12.67
N VAL A 185 10.37 -13.15 -13.70
CA VAL A 185 9.87 -14.52 -13.88
C VAL A 185 10.95 -15.48 -13.40
N VAL A 186 10.66 -16.21 -12.33
CA VAL A 186 11.56 -17.23 -11.78
C VAL A 186 11.32 -18.57 -12.47
N ASN A 187 12.38 -19.29 -12.81
CA ASN A 187 12.30 -20.64 -13.31
C ASN A 187 12.16 -21.65 -12.15
N PRO A 188 11.01 -22.33 -11.99
CA PRO A 188 10.89 -23.40 -10.98
C PRO A 188 11.76 -24.63 -11.31
N HIS A 189 12.24 -24.74 -12.55
CA HIS A 189 13.12 -25.81 -13.02
C HIS A 189 14.58 -25.36 -13.11
N ALA A 190 15.03 -24.43 -12.24
CA ALA A 190 16.39 -23.88 -12.28
C ALA A 190 17.52 -24.90 -12.04
N ALA A 191 17.19 -26.13 -11.64
CA ALA A 191 18.14 -27.23 -11.50
C ALA A 191 18.32 -28.08 -12.77
N GLU A 192 17.50 -27.87 -13.81
CA GLU A 192 17.57 -28.63 -15.06
C GLU A 192 18.67 -28.09 -15.98
N PRO A 193 19.66 -28.92 -16.39
CA PRO A 193 20.75 -28.46 -17.26
C PRO A 193 20.29 -28.31 -18.71
N ILE A 194 20.64 -27.19 -19.33
CA ILE A 194 20.29 -26.85 -20.72
C ILE A 194 21.52 -26.41 -21.52
N ASP A 195 21.49 -26.59 -22.85
CA ASP A 195 22.47 -26.00 -23.78
C ASP A 195 21.86 -24.87 -24.63
N THR A 196 20.54 -24.75 -24.60
CA THR A 196 19.77 -23.74 -25.31
C THR A 196 18.62 -23.27 -24.44
N LEU A 197 18.48 -21.95 -24.30
CA LEU A 197 17.32 -21.30 -23.69
C LEU A 197 16.55 -20.58 -24.78
N SER A 198 15.24 -20.84 -24.92
CA SER A 198 14.34 -20.07 -25.77
C SER A 198 13.36 -19.30 -24.89
N ILE A 199 13.26 -17.98 -25.10
CA ILE A 199 12.29 -17.09 -24.46
C ILE A 199 11.40 -16.54 -25.56
N THR A 200 10.13 -16.92 -25.55
CA THR A 200 9.12 -16.42 -26.46
C THR A 200 8.18 -15.48 -25.72
N LEU A 201 8.02 -14.26 -26.24
CA LEU A 201 7.07 -13.27 -25.73
C LEU A 201 6.03 -12.99 -26.81
N THR A 202 4.75 -12.96 -26.42
CA THR A 202 3.64 -12.66 -27.34
C THR A 202 3.06 -11.29 -27.02
N ASN A 203 3.14 -10.38 -27.98
CA ASN A 203 2.70 -9.00 -27.84
C ASN A 203 1.38 -8.78 -28.60
N ALA A 204 0.28 -8.75 -27.86
CA ALA A 204 -1.03 -8.45 -28.44
C ALA A 204 -1.27 -6.94 -28.49
N VAL A 205 -1.89 -6.46 -29.57
CA VAL A 205 -2.36 -5.07 -29.66
C VAL A 205 -3.50 -4.86 -28.65
N PRO A 206 -3.43 -3.85 -27.75
CA PRO A 206 -4.54 -3.51 -26.85
C PRO A 206 -5.83 -3.27 -27.64
N ALA A 207 -6.96 -3.78 -27.15
CA ALA A 207 -8.24 -3.73 -27.88
C ALA A 207 -8.66 -2.30 -28.29
N GLY A 208 -8.37 -1.29 -27.45
CA GLY A 208 -8.66 0.13 -27.73
C GLY A 208 -7.75 0.77 -28.79
N CYS A 209 -6.67 0.09 -29.20
CA CYS A 209 -5.68 0.60 -30.16
C CYS A 209 -5.86 0.02 -31.58
N ARG A 210 -6.85 -0.86 -31.81
CA ARG A 210 -7.07 -1.49 -33.12
C ARG A 210 -7.47 -0.52 -34.24
N ASN A 211 -8.06 0.63 -33.91
CA ASN A 211 -8.59 1.61 -34.87
C ASN A 211 -7.85 2.96 -34.85
N LEU A 212 -6.70 3.06 -34.19
CA LEU A 212 -5.91 4.29 -34.10
C LEU A 212 -4.68 4.20 -35.00
N VAL A 213 -4.47 5.19 -35.88
CA VAL A 213 -3.33 5.27 -36.80
C VAL A 213 -2.32 6.30 -36.29
N GLY A 214 -1.06 5.91 -36.14
CA GLY A 214 0.04 6.77 -35.65
C GLY A 214 0.73 6.27 -34.38
N LEU A 215 1.77 6.99 -33.94
CA LEU A 215 2.67 6.70 -32.79
C LEU A 215 1.95 6.54 -31.42
N ALA A 216 0.64 6.73 -31.36
CA ALA A 216 -0.13 6.82 -30.10
C ALA A 216 -0.42 5.45 -29.42
N CYS A 217 -0.09 4.33 -30.06
CA CYS A 217 -0.41 2.99 -29.55
C CYS A 217 0.66 1.95 -29.92
N ARG A 218 1.89 2.10 -29.42
CA ARG A 218 2.91 1.03 -29.46
C ARG A 218 3.01 0.41 -28.08
N ASN A 219 2.94 -0.91 -27.99
CA ASN A 219 3.23 -1.62 -26.75
C ASN A 219 4.66 -2.16 -26.81
N PRO A 220 5.66 -1.47 -26.24
CA PRO A 220 6.96 -2.09 -26.07
C PRO A 220 6.87 -3.31 -25.17
N MET A 221 7.60 -4.35 -25.54
CA MET A 221 7.72 -5.58 -24.80
C MET A 221 9.15 -6.12 -24.94
N GLY A 222 9.72 -6.62 -23.86
CA GLY A 222 11.05 -7.22 -23.95
C GLY A 222 11.55 -7.79 -22.63
N PRO A 223 12.61 -8.61 -22.69
CA PRO A 223 13.32 -9.09 -21.52
C PRO A 223 14.49 -8.17 -21.16
N ASP A 224 14.90 -8.28 -19.90
CA ASP A 224 16.13 -7.75 -19.34
C ASP A 224 16.65 -8.72 -18.26
N SER A 225 17.89 -8.52 -17.81
CA SER A 225 18.50 -9.26 -16.69
C SER A 225 18.24 -10.78 -16.75
N ILE A 226 18.66 -11.45 -17.82
CA ILE A 226 18.53 -12.90 -17.94
C ILE A 226 19.61 -13.54 -17.05
N VAL A 227 19.19 -14.11 -15.92
CA VAL A 227 20.09 -14.68 -14.90
C VAL A 227 20.32 -16.17 -15.16
N LEU A 228 21.60 -16.52 -15.31
CA LEU A 228 22.10 -17.84 -15.63
C LEU A 228 23.14 -18.27 -14.60
N THR A 229 23.23 -19.58 -14.35
CA THR A 229 24.24 -20.15 -13.46
C THR A 229 24.96 -21.32 -14.11
N SER A 230 26.18 -21.60 -13.63
CA SER A 230 26.98 -22.78 -14.03
C SER A 230 26.79 -23.97 -13.09
N MET A 231 26.17 -23.76 -11.93
CA MET A 231 25.73 -24.80 -11.00
C MET A 231 24.24 -24.61 -10.67
N PRO A 232 23.49 -25.71 -10.47
CA PRO A 232 22.11 -25.61 -10.01
C PRO A 232 22.11 -25.01 -8.60
N SER A 233 21.39 -23.92 -8.40
CA SER A 233 20.95 -23.56 -7.05
C SER A 233 19.82 -24.51 -6.69
N THR A 234 20.02 -25.37 -5.68
CA THR A 234 18.92 -26.12 -5.07
C THR A 234 17.82 -25.11 -4.75
N PRO A 235 16.57 -25.30 -5.20
CA PRO A 235 15.51 -24.37 -4.85
C PRO A 235 15.34 -24.43 -3.33
N THR A 236 15.88 -23.45 -2.62
CA THR A 236 15.48 -23.19 -1.25
C THR A 236 14.01 -22.87 -1.34
N GLY A 237 13.14 -23.71 -0.76
CA GLY A 237 11.72 -23.40 -0.65
C GLY A 237 11.53 -22.00 -0.05
N PRO A 238 10.34 -21.39 -0.19
CA PRO A 238 10.08 -20.12 0.48
C PRO A 238 10.51 -20.24 1.94
N THR A 239 11.45 -19.40 2.38
CA THR A 239 11.88 -19.38 3.78
C THR A 239 10.67 -18.97 4.59
N THR A 240 10.06 -19.95 5.25
CA THR A 240 8.95 -19.72 6.16
C THR A 240 9.48 -19.58 7.58
N PHE A 241 8.74 -18.80 8.37
CA PHE A 241 9.03 -18.57 9.78
C PHE A 241 7.80 -18.91 10.62
N SER A 242 8.01 -18.96 11.93
CA SER A 242 6.96 -19.12 12.91
C SER A 242 6.79 -17.85 13.75
N LEU A 243 5.55 -17.56 14.12
CA LEU A 243 5.20 -16.57 15.11
C LEU A 243 4.55 -17.29 16.29
N SER A 244 5.18 -17.18 17.46
CA SER A 244 4.67 -17.78 18.70
C SER A 244 4.46 -16.71 19.78
N GLY A 245 3.82 -17.06 20.88
CA GLY A 245 3.67 -16.13 22.00
C GLY A 245 2.70 -16.64 23.04
N GLN A 246 2.43 -15.78 24.02
CA GLN A 246 1.48 -16.04 25.09
C GLN A 246 0.44 -14.92 25.17
N ILE A 247 -0.81 -15.29 25.41
CA ILE A 247 -1.89 -14.36 25.74
C ILE A 247 -2.21 -14.51 27.22
N THR A 248 -2.11 -13.42 27.96
CA THR A 248 -2.35 -13.38 29.41
C THR A 248 -3.41 -12.36 29.78
N ASP A 249 -4.05 -12.56 30.93
CA ASP A 249 -4.95 -11.62 31.56
C ASP A 249 -4.14 -10.50 32.21
N SER A 250 -4.43 -9.24 31.85
CA SER A 250 -3.64 -8.08 32.28
C SER A 250 -3.69 -7.80 33.79
N ALA A 251 -4.66 -8.37 34.52
CA ALA A 251 -4.80 -8.17 35.97
C ALA A 251 -4.16 -9.29 36.78
N THR A 252 -4.12 -10.51 36.23
CA THR A 252 -3.69 -11.71 36.97
C THR A 252 -2.43 -12.37 36.41
N ASP A 253 -1.96 -11.94 35.24
CA ASP A 253 -0.91 -12.57 34.44
C ASP A 253 -1.18 -14.05 34.09
N ALA A 254 -2.39 -14.54 34.36
CA ALA A 254 -2.80 -15.90 34.04
C ALA A 254 -2.96 -16.06 32.52
N GLY A 255 -2.52 -17.19 31.98
CA GLY A 255 -2.72 -17.53 30.57
C GLY A 255 -4.21 -17.62 30.21
N ILE A 256 -4.60 -17.00 29.10
CA ILE A 256 -5.97 -17.05 28.60
C ILE A 256 -6.09 -18.20 27.60
N SER A 257 -6.87 -19.22 27.93
CA SER A 257 -7.13 -20.37 27.07
C SER A 257 -8.15 -20.06 25.96
N ASP A 258 -8.01 -20.73 24.81
CA ASP A 258 -8.92 -20.62 23.65
C ASP A 258 -9.07 -19.19 23.09
N ALA A 259 -8.12 -18.30 23.39
CA ALA A 259 -8.03 -16.99 22.78
C ALA A 259 -7.64 -17.14 21.30
N ALA A 260 -8.38 -16.48 20.42
CA ALA A 260 -8.11 -16.48 18.99
C ALA A 260 -7.00 -15.48 18.63
N VAL A 261 -6.07 -15.92 17.78
CA VAL A 261 -5.00 -15.11 17.19
C VAL A 261 -5.18 -15.11 15.68
N LEU A 262 -5.40 -13.94 15.09
CA LEU A 262 -5.71 -13.75 13.67
C LEU A 262 -4.73 -12.77 13.03
N ILE A 263 -4.11 -13.17 11.92
CA ILE A 263 -3.37 -12.25 11.03
C ILE A 263 -4.37 -11.55 10.11
N ARG A 264 -4.41 -10.21 10.15
CA ARG A 264 -5.43 -9.41 9.46
C ARG A 264 -5.12 -9.11 8.00
N ASP A 265 -3.85 -8.89 7.67
CA ASP A 265 -3.40 -8.34 6.40
C ASP A 265 -2.10 -9.00 5.90
N GLY A 266 -1.62 -8.53 4.74
CA GLY A 266 -0.42 -9.05 4.11
C GLY A 266 -0.58 -10.45 3.49
N PRO A 267 0.52 -11.03 2.98
CA PRO A 267 0.50 -12.35 2.35
C PRO A 267 0.17 -13.51 3.32
N ASN A 268 0.23 -13.25 4.64
CA ASN A 268 -0.18 -14.19 5.68
C ASN A 268 -1.62 -13.95 6.20
N GLY A 269 -2.36 -13.01 5.60
CA GLY A 269 -3.71 -12.62 6.04
C GLY A 269 -4.70 -13.78 6.07
N GLY A 270 -5.56 -13.82 7.07
CA GLY A 270 -6.57 -14.85 7.28
C GLY A 270 -6.08 -16.09 8.05
N ARG A 271 -4.78 -16.21 8.34
CA ARG A 271 -4.26 -17.27 9.22
C ARG A 271 -4.79 -17.08 10.65
N VAL A 272 -5.29 -18.17 11.22
CA VAL A 272 -5.85 -18.19 12.58
C VAL A 272 -5.26 -19.35 13.39
N THR A 273 -5.03 -19.12 14.68
CA THR A 273 -4.75 -20.16 15.68
C THR A 273 -5.45 -19.82 16.99
N ARG A 274 -5.40 -20.73 17.96
CA ARG A 274 -5.91 -20.51 19.32
C ARG A 274 -4.90 -20.89 20.37
N THR A 275 -5.01 -20.25 21.53
CA THR A 275 -4.12 -20.52 22.67
C THR A 275 -4.47 -21.82 23.38
N ASP A 276 -3.44 -22.48 23.92
CA ASP A 276 -3.57 -23.62 24.82
C ASP A 276 -4.02 -23.20 26.23
N ALA A 277 -4.13 -24.17 27.16
CA ALA A 277 -4.55 -23.93 28.54
C ALA A 277 -3.62 -23.01 29.35
N SER A 278 -2.37 -22.83 28.91
CA SER A 278 -1.40 -21.91 29.50
C SER A 278 -1.32 -20.58 28.75
N GLY A 279 -2.19 -20.35 27.76
CA GLY A 279 -2.22 -19.14 26.97
C GLY A 279 -1.21 -19.11 25.81
N ASN A 280 -0.48 -20.20 25.52
CA ASN A 280 0.53 -20.20 24.46
C ASN A 280 -0.11 -20.44 23.10
N TYR A 281 0.42 -19.79 22.06
CA TYR A 281 0.04 -20.03 20.67
C TYR A 281 1.26 -20.15 19.76
N SER A 282 1.06 -20.78 18.60
CA SER A 282 2.04 -20.83 17.52
C SER A 282 1.35 -20.82 16.15
N LEU A 283 1.89 -20.03 15.23
CA LEU A 283 1.57 -20.01 13.81
C LEU A 283 2.86 -20.35 13.04
N ALA A 284 2.83 -21.44 12.28
CA ALA A 284 3.95 -21.89 11.46
C ALA A 284 3.73 -21.55 9.98
N ASP A 285 4.77 -21.79 9.17
CA ASP A 285 4.72 -21.67 7.71
C ASP A 285 4.30 -20.29 7.22
N LEU A 286 4.75 -19.23 7.89
CA LEU A 286 4.47 -17.85 7.53
C LEU A 286 5.55 -17.31 6.60
N LEU A 287 5.13 -16.61 5.54
CA LEU A 287 6.04 -15.92 4.64
C LEU A 287 6.66 -14.71 5.34
N GLN A 288 7.90 -14.37 4.98
CA GLN A 288 8.54 -13.13 5.41
C GLN A 288 7.74 -11.92 4.91
N SER A 289 7.09 -11.18 5.82
CA SER A 289 6.39 -9.94 5.51
C SER A 289 6.08 -9.12 6.77
N GLY A 290 5.67 -7.87 6.57
CA GLY A 290 4.96 -7.08 7.60
C GLY A 290 3.48 -7.43 7.62
N PHE A 291 2.88 -7.52 8.81
CA PHE A 291 1.43 -7.72 8.99
C PHE A 291 0.95 -7.33 10.40
N THR A 292 -0.37 -7.23 10.56
CA THR A 292 -1.07 -6.95 11.82
C THR A 292 -1.68 -8.22 12.41
N VAL A 293 -1.44 -8.46 13.70
CA VAL A 293 -1.98 -9.60 14.45
C VAL A 293 -2.99 -9.10 15.48
N THR A 294 -4.19 -9.67 15.47
CA THR A 294 -5.23 -9.42 16.48
C THR A 294 -5.37 -10.62 17.41
N ALA A 295 -5.35 -10.37 18.72
CA ALA A 295 -5.69 -11.33 19.77
C ALA A 295 -7.06 -10.99 20.36
N SER A 296 -7.92 -11.99 20.55
CA SER A 296 -9.28 -11.83 21.08
C SER A 296 -9.72 -13.05 21.89
N ALA A 297 -10.42 -12.84 22.98
CA ALA A 297 -11.03 -13.91 23.78
C ALA A 297 -12.42 -13.48 24.28
N GLN A 298 -13.26 -14.46 24.63
CA GLN A 298 -14.56 -14.16 25.23
C GLN A 298 -14.39 -13.44 26.56
N ASP A 299 -15.20 -12.42 26.81
CA ASP A 299 -15.13 -11.56 28.01
C ASP A 299 -13.81 -10.77 28.14
N TYR A 300 -13.07 -10.61 27.05
CA TYR A 300 -11.86 -9.80 26.97
C TYR A 300 -11.92 -8.77 25.84
N GLU A 301 -11.34 -7.61 26.08
CA GLU A 301 -11.09 -6.62 25.03
C GLU A 301 -9.99 -7.15 24.08
N SER A 302 -10.24 -7.04 22.77
CA SER A 302 -9.28 -7.49 21.76
C SER A 302 -8.13 -6.49 21.61
N GLN A 303 -6.93 -6.98 21.30
CA GLN A 303 -5.76 -6.14 21.03
C GLN A 303 -5.16 -6.46 19.66
N SER A 304 -4.56 -5.46 19.01
CA SER A 304 -3.82 -5.66 17.75
C SER A 304 -2.41 -5.09 17.83
N LYS A 305 -1.44 -5.78 17.23
CA LYS A 305 -0.03 -5.37 17.14
C LYS A 305 0.52 -5.63 15.74
N GLY A 306 1.33 -4.71 15.22
CA GLY A 306 2.08 -4.92 13.97
C GLY A 306 3.37 -5.69 14.20
N VAL A 307 3.77 -6.51 13.23
CA VAL A 307 5.03 -7.28 13.25
C VAL A 307 5.64 -7.33 11.86
N THR A 308 6.97 -7.26 11.79
CA THR A 308 7.75 -7.51 10.58
C THR A 308 8.53 -8.81 10.76
N LEU A 309 8.00 -9.88 10.16
CA LEU A 309 8.52 -11.23 10.35
C LEU A 309 9.71 -11.47 9.41
N THR A 310 10.93 -11.38 9.93
CA THR A 310 12.19 -11.66 9.20
C THR A 310 12.90 -12.93 9.66
N SER A 311 12.40 -13.54 10.73
CA SER A 311 12.88 -14.78 11.36
C SER A 311 11.77 -15.35 12.26
N ASN A 312 11.99 -16.50 12.90
CA ASN A 312 11.09 -16.96 13.97
C ASN A 312 11.02 -15.89 15.07
N GLN A 313 9.80 -15.50 15.44
CA GLN A 313 9.59 -14.40 16.40
C GLN A 313 8.56 -14.78 17.46
N THR A 314 8.66 -14.09 18.59
CA THR A 314 7.72 -14.18 19.70
C THR A 314 6.97 -12.86 19.86
N LEU A 315 5.64 -12.91 19.94
CA LEU A 315 4.75 -11.76 20.14
C LEU A 315 3.68 -12.13 21.18
N SER A 316 3.72 -11.52 22.35
CA SER A 316 2.73 -11.79 23.41
C SER A 316 1.70 -10.66 23.54
N PHE A 317 0.53 -10.99 24.07
CA PHE A 317 -0.57 -10.06 24.34
C PHE A 317 -0.99 -10.12 25.81
N GLN A 318 -1.46 -8.99 26.34
CA GLN A 318 -2.11 -8.91 27.64
C GLN A 318 -3.50 -8.33 27.42
N LEU A 319 -4.54 -9.15 27.53
CA LEU A 319 -5.92 -8.73 27.33
C LEU A 319 -6.55 -8.35 28.66
N THR A 320 -7.38 -7.31 28.63
CA THR A 320 -8.13 -6.85 29.80
C THR A 320 -9.53 -7.44 29.76
N ARG A 321 -10.01 -8.02 30.86
CA ARG A 321 -11.40 -8.49 30.92
C ARG A 321 -12.37 -7.34 30.67
N THR A 322 -13.38 -7.61 29.85
CA THR A 322 -14.59 -6.79 29.79
C THR A 322 -15.35 -7.03 31.09
N GLN A 323 -15.60 -5.97 31.84
CA GLN A 323 -16.38 -6.08 33.06
C GLN A 323 -17.85 -6.28 32.66
N PRO A 324 -18.58 -7.25 33.25
CA PRO A 324 -20.02 -7.35 33.00
C PRO A 324 -20.68 -6.01 33.36
N PRO A 325 -21.72 -5.58 32.61
CA PRO A 325 -22.44 -4.35 32.92
C PRO A 325 -22.90 -4.44 34.38
N THR A 326 -22.58 -3.42 35.17
CA THR A 326 -23.03 -3.37 36.56
C THR A 326 -24.56 -3.38 36.53
N PRO A 327 -25.24 -4.33 37.19
CA PRO A 327 -26.69 -4.39 37.16
C PRO A 327 -27.25 -3.05 37.65
N THR A 328 -28.13 -2.45 36.84
CA THR A 328 -28.75 -1.16 37.14
C THR A 328 -29.48 -1.27 38.49
N PRO A 329 -29.14 -0.44 39.49
CA PRO A 329 -29.82 -0.48 40.78
C PRO A 329 -31.33 -0.26 40.62
N PRO A 330 -32.19 -0.96 41.38
CA PRO A 330 -33.62 -0.68 41.39
C PRO A 330 -33.88 0.80 41.71
N GLY A 331 -34.65 1.48 40.85
CA GLY A 331 -34.93 2.92 40.98
C GLY A 331 -33.86 3.85 40.40
N ALA A 332 -32.85 3.32 39.69
CA ALA A 332 -31.90 4.15 38.98
C ALA A 332 -32.51 4.84 37.76
N THR A 333 -32.09 6.08 37.55
CA THR A 333 -32.32 6.87 36.33
C THR A 333 -31.07 6.79 35.47
N VAL A 334 -31.25 6.52 34.17
CA VAL A 334 -30.16 6.48 33.19
C VAL A 334 -30.26 7.71 32.30
N ILE A 335 -29.13 8.40 32.14
CA ILE A 335 -28.94 9.42 31.10
C ILE A 335 -28.15 8.77 29.98
N GLY A 336 -28.85 8.45 28.89
CA GLY A 336 -28.29 7.79 27.70
C GLY A 336 -28.27 8.68 26.47
N PHE A 337 -28.53 9.99 26.64
CA PHE A 337 -28.47 10.98 25.57
C PHE A 337 -29.45 10.75 24.41
N ASN A 338 -30.50 9.95 24.61
CA ASN A 338 -31.42 9.46 23.57
C ASN A 338 -32.06 10.55 22.68
N GLY A 339 -32.07 11.81 23.16
CA GLY A 339 -32.59 12.96 22.42
C GLY A 339 -31.60 13.60 21.43
N LEU A 340 -30.33 13.17 21.41
CA LEU A 340 -29.33 13.69 20.48
C LEU A 340 -29.47 13.01 19.11
N ALA A 341 -30.04 13.75 18.15
CA ALA A 341 -30.37 13.21 16.83
C ALA A 341 -29.39 13.59 15.71
N VAL A 342 -28.47 14.53 15.94
CA VAL A 342 -27.57 15.07 14.91
C VAL A 342 -26.12 14.77 15.28
N ASN A 343 -25.41 14.05 14.42
CA ASN A 343 -23.99 13.75 14.62
C ASN A 343 -23.15 15.04 14.55
N ASP A 344 -22.15 15.12 15.43
CA ASP A 344 -21.23 16.24 15.61
C ASP A 344 -21.91 17.58 15.98
N ALA A 345 -23.18 17.57 16.38
CA ALA A 345 -23.85 18.75 16.93
C ALA A 345 -23.23 19.13 18.28
N THR A 346 -22.90 20.41 18.46
CA THR A 346 -22.37 20.93 19.72
C THR A 346 -23.37 20.70 20.85
N VAL A 347 -22.89 20.10 21.93
CA VAL A 347 -23.67 19.89 23.16
C VAL A 347 -23.18 20.89 24.18
N THR A 348 -23.99 21.89 24.52
CA THR A 348 -23.71 22.82 25.62
C THR A 348 -24.54 22.50 26.85
N THR A 349 -25.80 22.11 26.63
CA THR A 349 -26.74 21.64 27.63
C THR A 349 -27.58 20.51 27.05
N TYR A 350 -27.95 19.56 27.91
CA TYR A 350 -28.83 18.45 27.57
C TYR A 350 -29.65 18.05 28.79
N SER A 351 -30.95 17.83 28.63
CA SER A 351 -31.82 17.43 29.74
C SER A 351 -32.55 16.13 29.40
N GLU A 352 -32.53 15.20 30.35
CA GLU A 352 -33.17 13.89 30.22
C GLU A 352 -33.60 13.43 31.62
N SER A 353 -34.79 12.85 31.73
CA SER A 353 -35.29 12.25 32.98
C SER A 353 -35.26 13.18 34.22
N GLY A 354 -35.33 14.49 34.01
CA GLY A 354 -35.25 15.51 35.07
C GLY A 354 -33.85 15.77 35.62
N PHE A 355 -32.81 15.40 34.86
CA PHE A 355 -31.43 15.81 35.07
C PHE A 355 -31.00 16.72 33.93
N THR A 356 -30.13 17.69 34.25
CA THR A 356 -29.49 18.57 33.28
C THR A 356 -27.99 18.31 33.28
N VAL A 357 -27.47 17.94 32.12
CA VAL A 357 -26.05 17.85 31.80
C VAL A 357 -25.64 19.16 31.13
N SER A 358 -24.58 19.79 31.63
CA SER A 358 -24.04 21.05 31.11
C SER A 358 -22.55 20.96 30.89
N THR A 359 -22.04 21.53 29.80
CA THR A 359 -20.60 21.57 29.55
C THR A 359 -19.97 22.74 30.31
N ALA A 360 -18.99 22.45 31.15
CA ALA A 360 -18.18 23.46 31.83
C ALA A 360 -16.89 23.78 31.06
N SER A 361 -16.31 22.79 30.36
CA SER A 361 -15.17 22.98 29.46
C SER A 361 -15.10 21.89 28.39
N GLY A 362 -14.32 22.13 27.33
CA GLY A 362 -14.18 21.23 26.18
C GLY A 362 -15.25 21.45 25.11
N ALA A 363 -14.89 21.12 23.86
CA ALA A 363 -15.80 21.20 22.72
C ALA A 363 -16.56 19.88 22.55
N TRP A 364 -17.58 19.67 23.38
CA TRP A 364 -18.40 18.45 23.33
C TRP A 364 -19.37 18.47 22.16
N VAL A 365 -19.46 17.34 21.47
CA VAL A 365 -20.36 17.09 20.36
C VAL A 365 -21.06 15.75 20.52
N ALA A 366 -22.25 15.63 19.95
CA ALA A 366 -23.00 14.39 19.90
C ALA A 366 -22.40 13.40 18.90
N SER A 367 -22.48 12.11 19.17
CA SER A 367 -22.26 11.07 18.17
C SER A 367 -23.42 10.07 18.17
N THR A 368 -24.07 9.93 17.02
CA THR A 368 -25.33 9.19 16.90
C THR A 368 -25.16 7.75 16.43
N THR A 369 -23.94 7.37 16.02
CA THR A 369 -23.63 6.08 15.40
C THR A 369 -22.87 5.12 16.33
N GLY A 370 -22.50 5.56 17.53
CA GLY A 370 -21.84 4.75 18.55
C GLY A 370 -22.42 5.03 19.94
N GLY A 371 -21.98 4.30 20.95
CA GLY A 371 -22.52 4.33 22.32
C GLY A 371 -22.96 2.95 22.79
N HIS A 372 -23.14 2.80 24.10
CA HIS A 372 -23.63 1.61 24.77
C HIS A 372 -24.80 1.96 25.70
N PRO A 373 -26.01 2.26 25.15
CA PRO A 373 -26.39 2.30 23.73
C PRO A 373 -26.14 3.67 23.08
N ALA A 374 -26.15 3.73 21.74
CA ALA A 374 -26.15 5.01 21.02
C ALA A 374 -27.40 5.85 21.35
N PRO A 375 -27.31 7.19 21.41
CA PRO A 375 -26.15 8.04 21.11
C PRO A 375 -25.28 8.38 22.35
N PHE A 376 -24.10 8.98 22.14
CA PHE A 376 -23.23 9.45 23.23
C PHE A 376 -22.64 10.84 22.95
N ILE A 377 -21.89 11.41 23.91
CA ILE A 377 -21.17 12.67 23.73
C ILE A 377 -19.65 12.49 23.80
N ARG A 378 -18.93 13.24 22.98
CA ARG A 378 -17.47 13.18 22.87
C ARG A 378 -16.86 14.55 22.60
N PHE A 379 -15.57 14.69 22.83
CA PHE A 379 -14.74 15.81 22.37
C PHE A 379 -13.44 15.26 21.78
N PHE A 380 -12.74 16.08 21.01
CA PHE A 380 -11.58 15.65 20.22
C PHE A 380 -10.29 16.36 20.66
N ALA A 381 -9.20 15.59 20.74
CA ALA A 381 -7.84 16.10 20.87
C ALA A 381 -7.10 15.91 19.55
N GLU A 382 -6.53 17.00 19.02
CA GLU A 382 -5.64 16.94 17.84
C GLU A 382 -4.33 16.20 18.17
N PRO A 383 -3.62 15.63 17.17
CA PRO A 383 -2.32 14.98 17.40
C PRO A 383 -1.36 15.85 18.22
N ALA A 384 -0.64 15.21 19.14
CA ALA A 384 0.30 15.84 20.07
C ALA A 384 -0.30 16.91 21.01
N THR A 385 -1.62 17.02 21.12
CA THR A 385 -2.28 17.93 22.07
C THR A 385 -2.84 17.20 23.28
N THR A 386 -3.02 17.96 24.37
CA THR A 386 -3.79 17.52 25.52
C THR A 386 -4.88 18.55 25.79
N VAL A 387 -6.14 18.09 25.80
CA VAL A 387 -7.30 18.94 26.09
C VAL A 387 -8.15 18.30 27.19
N THR A 388 -8.79 19.13 28.00
CA THR A 388 -9.67 18.67 29.08
C THR A 388 -11.11 19.02 28.74
N GLY A 389 -12.02 18.07 28.99
CA GLY A 389 -13.46 18.27 28.93
C GLY A 389 -14.07 18.08 30.32
N GLU A 390 -14.94 19.01 30.73
CA GLU A 390 -15.73 18.88 31.95
C GLU A 390 -17.21 18.98 31.62
N ILE A 391 -18.00 18.03 32.12
CA ILE A 391 -19.45 18.15 32.22
C ILE A 391 -19.90 18.25 33.68
N ARG A 392 -21.06 18.86 33.89
CA ARG A 392 -21.75 18.91 35.18
C ARG A 392 -23.16 18.39 35.05
N VAL A 393 -23.58 17.56 36.00
CA VAL A 393 -24.93 17.00 36.09
C VAL A 393 -25.60 17.53 37.35
N ALA A 394 -26.84 18.00 37.22
CA ALA A 394 -27.68 18.47 38.33
C ALA A 394 -29.14 18.03 38.13
N ALA A 395 -29.94 18.03 39.21
CA ALA A 395 -31.36 17.66 39.19
C ALA A 395 -32.24 18.80 39.74
N ASP A 396 -32.09 20.00 39.20
CA ASP A 396 -32.86 21.20 39.55
C ASP A 396 -32.95 21.46 41.08
N GLY A 397 -31.80 21.30 41.76
CA GLY A 397 -31.67 21.52 43.21
C GLY A 397 -32.08 20.33 44.08
N SER A 398 -32.61 19.25 43.51
CA SER A 398 -32.86 18.01 44.24
C SER A 398 -31.58 17.19 44.41
N PRO A 399 -31.34 16.62 45.60
CA PRO A 399 -30.22 15.71 45.79
C PRO A 399 -30.44 14.39 45.04
N PHE A 400 -29.33 13.76 44.64
CA PHE A 400 -29.27 12.46 43.99
C PHE A 400 -27.96 11.73 44.37
N ARG A 401 -27.76 10.53 43.84
CA ARG A 401 -26.56 9.71 44.01
C ARG A 401 -26.03 9.32 42.63
N PHE A 402 -24.71 9.23 42.52
CA PHE A 402 -24.02 8.78 41.32
C PHE A 402 -23.59 7.32 41.47
N ALA A 403 -24.02 6.44 40.55
CA ALA A 403 -23.70 5.03 40.59
C ALA A 403 -22.56 4.65 39.64
N SER A 404 -22.66 5.01 38.35
CA SER A 404 -21.63 4.68 37.36
C SER A 404 -21.72 5.56 36.11
N ILE A 405 -20.67 5.53 35.29
CA ILE A 405 -20.62 6.17 33.97
C ILE A 405 -19.84 5.30 32.99
N ASP A 406 -20.22 5.29 31.72
CA ASP A 406 -19.44 4.65 30.67
C ASP A 406 -18.50 5.67 30.01
N LEU A 407 -17.20 5.36 29.96
CA LEU A 407 -16.18 6.22 29.38
C LEU A 407 -15.61 5.62 28.09
N TYR A 408 -15.23 6.49 27.15
CA TYR A 408 -14.75 6.13 25.83
C TYR A 408 -13.48 6.88 25.45
N ALA A 409 -12.50 6.18 24.87
CA ALA A 409 -11.42 6.77 24.10
C ALA A 409 -10.96 5.84 22.97
N SER A 410 -10.36 6.41 21.93
CA SER A 410 -10.00 5.63 20.74
C SER A 410 -8.53 5.21 20.71
N THR A 411 -7.61 6.07 21.16
CA THR A 411 -6.17 5.85 20.93
C THR A 411 -5.30 5.93 22.18
N THR A 412 -5.79 6.44 23.31
CA THR A 412 -5.00 6.60 24.54
C THR A 412 -5.80 6.24 25.80
N PRO A 413 -5.12 5.97 26.93
CA PRO A 413 -5.80 5.81 28.22
C PRO A 413 -6.64 7.03 28.60
N ILE A 414 -7.59 6.84 29.51
CA ILE A 414 -8.60 7.83 29.91
C ILE A 414 -8.35 8.26 31.37
N PRO A 415 -7.48 9.25 31.62
CA PRO A 415 -7.43 9.90 32.91
C PRO A 415 -8.74 10.63 33.18
N TYR A 416 -9.36 10.36 34.34
CA TYR A 416 -10.60 11.01 34.74
C TYR A 416 -10.56 11.49 36.18
N THR A 417 -11.36 12.50 36.48
CA THR A 417 -11.67 12.94 37.85
C THR A 417 -13.17 13.20 37.95
N ILE A 418 -13.84 12.47 38.85
CA ILE A 418 -15.26 12.59 39.12
C ILE A 418 -15.45 13.12 40.53
N LYS A 419 -16.17 14.22 40.68
CA LYS A 419 -16.45 14.86 41.96
C LYS A 419 -17.95 15.00 42.19
N GLY A 420 -18.40 14.58 43.36
CA GLY A 420 -19.75 14.85 43.83
C GLY A 420 -19.75 15.99 44.84
N PHE A 421 -20.68 16.93 44.72
CA PHE A 421 -20.82 18.08 45.60
C PHE A 421 -22.19 18.11 46.27
N ARG A 422 -22.23 18.66 47.48
CA ARG A 422 -23.46 19.01 48.18
C ARG A 422 -23.31 20.39 48.78
N ASN A 423 -24.20 21.30 48.44
CA ASN A 423 -24.15 22.72 48.80
C ASN A 423 -22.75 23.30 48.53
N SER A 424 -22.21 23.04 47.34
CA SER A 424 -20.86 23.42 46.88
C SER A 424 -19.68 22.76 47.61
N SER A 425 -19.91 21.95 48.65
CA SER A 425 -18.85 21.20 49.34
C SER A 425 -18.63 19.83 48.69
N THR A 426 -17.37 19.46 48.43
CA THR A 426 -17.04 18.15 47.86
C THR A 426 -17.37 17.03 48.85
N VAL A 427 -18.24 16.09 48.42
CA VAL A 427 -18.64 14.91 49.19
C VAL A 427 -17.73 13.72 48.85
N PHE A 428 -17.35 13.57 47.59
CA PHE A 428 -16.38 12.56 47.15
C PHE A 428 -15.57 13.03 45.96
N THR A 429 -14.40 12.43 45.79
CA THR A 429 -13.57 12.54 44.59
C THR A 429 -13.11 11.13 44.21
N VAL A 430 -13.29 10.77 42.94
CA VAL A 430 -12.76 9.54 42.35
C VAL A 430 -11.84 9.96 41.21
N THR A 431 -10.59 9.55 41.26
CA THR A 431 -9.59 9.82 40.23
C THR A 431 -8.90 8.51 39.89
N ASP A 432 -8.86 8.17 38.60
CA ASP A 432 -8.15 6.99 38.11
C ASP A 432 -7.86 7.17 36.62
N THR A 433 -7.25 6.15 36.01
CA THR A 433 -7.06 6.04 34.57
C THR A 433 -7.67 4.73 34.07
N VAL A 434 -8.64 4.84 33.17
CA VAL A 434 -9.10 3.67 32.41
C VAL A 434 -8.07 3.36 31.30
N PRO A 435 -7.65 2.11 31.11
CA PRO A 435 -6.83 1.73 29.96
C PRO A 435 -7.47 2.12 28.62
N ASN A 436 -6.67 2.26 27.56
CA ASN A 436 -7.21 2.59 26.24
C ASN A 436 -8.28 1.57 25.82
N THR A 437 -9.47 2.05 25.49
CA THR A 437 -10.62 1.19 25.15
C THR A 437 -10.73 0.89 23.65
N PHE A 438 -9.84 1.45 22.81
CA PHE A 438 -9.82 1.24 21.35
C PHE A 438 -11.19 1.43 20.68
N GLY A 439 -11.96 2.42 21.15
CA GLY A 439 -13.30 2.71 20.63
C GLY A 439 -14.44 1.96 21.33
N SER A 440 -14.14 1.14 22.33
CA SER A 440 -15.15 0.53 23.22
C SER A 440 -15.48 1.45 24.39
N PHE A 441 -16.56 1.15 25.13
CA PHE A 441 -16.92 1.85 26.36
C PHE A 441 -16.56 1.04 27.59
N ARG A 442 -16.08 1.71 28.64
CA ARG A 442 -15.78 1.10 29.93
C ARG A 442 -16.58 1.75 31.05
N THR A 443 -17.32 0.94 31.78
CA THR A 443 -18.03 1.37 32.97
C THR A 443 -17.07 1.68 34.12
N VAL A 444 -17.18 2.89 34.63
CA VAL A 444 -16.55 3.35 35.87
C VAL A 444 -17.62 3.38 36.96
N ALA A 445 -17.53 2.45 37.91
CA ALA A 445 -18.41 2.41 39.07
C ALA A 445 -17.93 3.37 40.17
N ASN A 446 -18.86 4.07 40.79
CA ASN A 446 -18.60 4.90 41.95
C ASN A 446 -18.59 4.05 43.23
N SER A 447 -17.42 3.88 43.83
CA SER A 447 -17.27 3.19 45.13
C SER A 447 -17.96 3.92 46.30
N ARG A 448 -18.39 5.17 46.09
CA ARG A 448 -19.14 6.01 47.04
C ARG A 448 -20.60 6.21 46.61
N SER A 449 -21.22 5.22 45.97
CA SER A 449 -22.56 5.34 45.34
C SER A 449 -23.72 5.64 46.30
N THR A 450 -23.53 5.54 47.62
CA THR A 450 -24.55 5.90 48.62
C THR A 450 -24.54 7.38 48.99
N SER A 451 -23.49 8.12 48.61
CA SER A 451 -23.28 9.53 48.95
C SER A 451 -24.28 10.43 48.22
N LEU A 452 -24.97 11.26 48.99
CA LEU A 452 -25.96 12.20 48.48
C LEU A 452 -25.28 13.50 48.01
N ILE A 453 -25.55 13.93 46.77
CA ILE A 453 -24.97 15.08 46.10
C ILE A 453 -26.07 15.89 45.37
N ASP A 454 -25.85 17.17 45.09
CA ASP A 454 -26.72 18.00 44.23
C ASP A 454 -26.07 18.36 42.89
N THR A 455 -24.75 18.16 42.79
CA THR A 455 -23.98 18.42 41.58
C THR A 455 -22.93 17.32 41.41
N LEU A 456 -22.82 16.78 40.20
CA LEU A 456 -21.76 15.86 39.79
C LEU A 456 -20.90 16.56 38.73
N SER A 457 -19.58 16.63 38.93
CA SER A 457 -18.61 17.08 37.92
C SER A 457 -17.81 15.88 37.43
N ILE A 458 -17.72 15.72 36.11
CA ILE A 458 -16.93 14.67 35.46
C ILE A 458 -15.94 15.35 34.54
N VAL A 459 -14.66 15.17 34.84
CA VAL A 459 -13.54 15.74 34.10
C VAL A 459 -12.79 14.60 33.41
N LEU A 460 -12.62 14.70 32.09
CA LEU A 460 -11.81 13.79 31.29
C LEU A 460 -10.61 14.55 30.72
N THR A 461 -9.41 14.00 30.84
CA THR A 461 -8.20 14.55 30.23
C THR A 461 -7.82 13.74 29.01
N ASN A 462 -7.89 14.37 27.84
CA ASN A 462 -7.65 13.74 26.56
C ASN A 462 -6.26 14.12 26.02
N ALA A 463 -5.29 13.25 26.26
CA ALA A 463 -3.95 13.36 25.69
C ALA A 463 -3.86 12.51 24.42
N ALA A 464 -3.71 13.14 23.26
CA ALA A 464 -3.57 12.44 21.98
C ALA A 464 -2.15 11.94 21.76
N SER A 465 -2.00 10.89 20.96
CA SER A 465 -0.70 10.43 20.49
C SER A 465 -0.01 11.47 19.58
N PRO A 466 1.31 11.39 19.35
CA PRO A 466 2.00 12.33 18.47
C PRO A 466 1.51 12.35 17.01
N SER A 467 0.96 11.24 16.51
CA SER A 467 0.64 11.05 15.09
C SER A 467 -0.85 10.90 14.79
N VAL A 468 -1.68 10.63 15.80
CA VAL A 468 -3.12 10.38 15.64
C VAL A 468 -3.87 11.13 16.73
N GLY A 469 -4.91 11.87 16.34
CA GLY A 469 -5.84 12.50 17.26
C GLY A 469 -6.63 11.47 18.06
N ASN A 470 -7.34 11.94 19.08
CA ASN A 470 -8.10 11.05 19.95
C ASN A 470 -9.49 11.61 20.22
N PRO A 471 -10.57 10.98 19.72
CA PRO A 471 -11.89 11.21 20.28
C PRO A 471 -11.99 10.55 21.66
N MET A 472 -12.46 11.31 22.65
CA MET A 472 -12.71 10.87 24.03
C MET A 472 -14.09 11.34 24.46
N GLY A 473 -14.80 10.55 25.24
CA GLY A 473 -16.19 10.84 25.56
C GLY A 473 -16.73 10.02 26.70
N LEU A 474 -18.04 10.16 26.91
CA LEU A 474 -18.80 9.44 27.91
C LEU A 474 -20.19 9.12 27.40
N ASP A 475 -20.78 8.12 28.02
CA ASP A 475 -22.13 7.62 27.79
C ASP A 475 -22.73 7.10 29.11
N THR A 476 -24.01 6.74 29.08
CA THR A 476 -24.74 6.02 30.14
C THR A 476 -24.36 6.47 31.56
N ILE A 477 -24.89 7.61 31.99
CA ILE A 477 -24.73 8.07 33.37
C ILE A 477 -25.84 7.47 34.22
N VAL A 478 -25.48 6.62 35.19
CA VAL A 478 -26.42 5.95 36.09
C VAL A 478 -26.50 6.72 37.39
N LEU A 479 -27.70 7.21 37.69
CA LEU A 479 -28.02 8.07 38.83
C LEU A 479 -29.15 7.44 39.66
N VAL A 480 -29.26 7.78 40.94
CA VAL A 480 -30.35 7.31 41.81
C VAL A 480 -30.89 8.50 42.60
N ARG A 481 -32.21 8.66 42.68
CA ARG A 481 -32.84 9.69 43.53
C ARG A 481 -32.86 9.25 45.00
#